data_AF-A0A958LKW7-F1
#
_entry.id   AF-A0A958LKW7-F1
#
_cell.length_a   1.000
_cell.length_b   1.000
_cell.length_c   1.000
_cell.angle_alpha   90.00
_cell.angle_beta   90.00
_cell.angle_gamma   90.00
#
_symmetry.space_group_name_H-M   'P 1'
#
loop_
_entity.id
_entity.type
_entity.pdbx_description
1 polymer ?
#
loop_
_entity_poly.entity_id
_entity_poly.type
_entity_poly.pdbx_seq_one_letter_code
_entity_poly.pdbx_strand_id
1 'polypeptide(L)'
;MKHIWKHRFFYTIAAFAVMLVQAASASEADLVLPDLNVHFPLLGDLGGIQILGFGIVVALCGIAFGLKEFMGIKNLPVHKSMREVSDLIYETCKTYMIEQGKLLLVLEACIALCIVGYFGFLMGFGFERVALILVWSVLGILGSFSVAWFGIRLNTYANSRTSFSSLGGKPYPVMDIPLKAGMSIGVVLICVELVLMILIMLLVSPEAAGSCFIGFAIGESLGASALRVCGGIFTKIADIGSDLMKIVFKIKEDDARNPGVIADCTGDNAGDSVGPTADGFETYGVTGVALISFIILAVGMQMNS
;
A
#
# COMPACT_ATOMS: atom_id res chain seq x y z
N MET A 1 -3.03 -38.75 -40.32
CA MET A 1 -3.71 -38.91 -39.00
C MET A 1 -3.17 -38.02 -37.88
N LYS A 2 -1.87 -37.71 -37.79
CA LYS A 2 -1.32 -36.83 -36.71
C LYS A 2 -1.72 -35.34 -36.79
N HIS A 3 -2.07 -34.81 -37.98
CA HIS A 3 -2.46 -33.40 -38.13
C HIS A 3 -3.88 -33.08 -37.62
N ILE A 4 -4.81 -34.03 -37.75
CA ILE A 4 -6.22 -33.84 -37.35
C ILE A 4 -6.35 -33.76 -35.81
N TRP A 5 -5.47 -34.44 -35.07
CA TRP A 5 -5.49 -34.46 -33.61
C TRP A 5 -5.03 -33.12 -33.00
N LYS A 6 -4.05 -32.44 -33.61
CA LYS A 6 -3.58 -31.12 -33.15
C LYS A 6 -4.67 -30.05 -33.27
N HIS A 7 -5.43 -30.05 -34.37
CA HIS A 7 -6.53 -29.11 -34.55
C HIS A 7 -7.67 -29.39 -33.58
N ARG A 8 -8.08 -30.66 -33.43
CA ARG A 8 -9.15 -31.03 -32.48
C ARG A 8 -8.77 -30.69 -31.03
N PHE A 9 -7.50 -30.87 -30.64
CA PHE A 9 -7.00 -30.50 -29.32
C PHE A 9 -7.04 -28.98 -29.08
N PHE A 10 -6.62 -28.18 -30.07
CA PHE A 10 -6.72 -26.71 -30.01
C PHE A 10 -8.18 -26.23 -29.95
N TYR A 11 -9.07 -26.84 -30.73
CA TYR A 11 -10.50 -26.50 -30.69
C TYR A 11 -11.16 -26.93 -29.38
N THR A 12 -10.74 -28.04 -28.76
CA THR A 12 -11.22 -28.42 -27.42
C THR A 12 -10.70 -27.49 -26.33
N ILE A 13 -9.44 -27.03 -26.39
CA ILE A 13 -8.92 -26.04 -25.44
C ILE A 13 -9.61 -24.68 -25.64
N ALA A 14 -9.80 -24.25 -26.88
CA ALA A 14 -10.53 -23.02 -27.19
C ALA A 14 -12.00 -23.11 -26.76
N ALA A 15 -12.67 -24.25 -26.98
CA ALA A 15 -14.04 -24.47 -26.51
C ALA A 15 -14.13 -24.51 -24.97
N PHE A 16 -13.13 -25.10 -24.31
CA PHE A 16 -13.05 -25.11 -22.84
C PHE A 16 -12.77 -23.71 -22.28
N ALA A 17 -11.92 -22.93 -22.94
CA ALA A 17 -11.67 -21.53 -22.61
C ALA A 17 -12.90 -20.65 -22.82
N VAL A 18 -13.65 -20.87 -23.90
CA VAL A 18 -14.92 -20.16 -24.17
C VAL A 18 -16.02 -20.55 -23.17
N MET A 19 -16.08 -21.82 -22.75
CA MET A 19 -17.01 -22.26 -21.70
C MET A 19 -16.64 -21.74 -20.30
N LEU A 20 -15.34 -21.56 -19.99
CA LEU A 20 -14.89 -20.88 -18.77
C LEU A 20 -15.22 -19.39 -18.79
N VAL A 21 -15.19 -18.73 -19.95
CA VAL A 21 -15.55 -17.32 -20.12
C VAL A 21 -17.04 -17.07 -19.83
N GLN A 22 -17.93 -18.01 -20.19
CA GLN A 22 -19.37 -17.86 -19.88
C GLN A 22 -19.69 -17.96 -18.38
N ALA A 23 -18.88 -18.65 -17.60
CA ALA A 23 -19.06 -18.75 -16.14
C ALA A 23 -18.48 -17.54 -15.36
N ALA A 24 -17.74 -16.63 -16.03
CA ALA A 24 -17.05 -15.50 -15.41
C ALA A 24 -17.72 -14.14 -15.73
N SER A 25 -19.06 -14.10 -15.81
CA SER A 25 -19.80 -12.86 -16.05
C SER A 25 -20.12 -12.07 -14.76
N ALA A 26 -19.48 -12.39 -13.64
CA ALA A 26 -19.61 -11.63 -12.40
C ALA A 26 -18.43 -10.67 -12.28
N SER A 27 -18.69 -9.38 -12.52
CA SER A 27 -17.74 -8.32 -12.19
C SER A 27 -17.69 -8.14 -10.67
N GLU A 28 -16.53 -7.85 -10.10
CA GLU A 28 -16.41 -7.41 -8.69
C GLU A 28 -17.28 -6.16 -8.40
N ALA A 29 -17.68 -5.46 -9.46
CA ALA A 29 -18.55 -4.28 -9.40
C ALA A 29 -19.99 -4.61 -9.00
N ASP A 30 -20.41 -5.84 -9.25
CA ASP A 30 -21.73 -6.37 -8.91
C ASP A 30 -21.69 -7.24 -7.64
N LEU A 31 -20.57 -7.21 -6.91
CA LEU A 31 -20.40 -7.92 -5.65
C LEU A 31 -21.38 -7.37 -4.60
N VAL A 32 -22.28 -8.24 -4.15
CA VAL A 32 -23.18 -7.98 -3.02
C VAL A 32 -22.63 -8.71 -1.80
N LEU A 33 -22.34 -7.98 -0.72
CA LEU A 33 -21.92 -8.61 0.52
C LEU A 33 -23.08 -9.45 1.12
N PRO A 34 -22.79 -10.64 1.68
CA PRO A 34 -23.80 -11.40 2.41
C PRO A 34 -24.17 -10.69 3.72
N ASP A 35 -25.34 -11.02 4.28
CA ASP A 35 -25.73 -10.53 5.61
C ASP A 35 -24.66 -10.94 6.66
N LEU A 36 -24.16 -9.94 7.37
CA LEU A 36 -23.11 -10.10 8.39
C LEU A 36 -23.67 -10.51 9.76
N ASN A 37 -25.01 -10.57 9.92
CA ASN A 37 -25.70 -11.08 11.10
C ASN A 37 -25.72 -12.62 11.17
N VAL A 38 -24.60 -13.25 10.80
CA VAL A 38 -24.40 -14.70 10.89
C VAL A 38 -23.71 -15.06 12.20
N HIS A 39 -24.10 -16.18 12.79
CA HIS A 39 -23.53 -16.68 14.03
C HIS A 39 -22.53 -17.80 13.74
N PHE A 40 -21.35 -17.68 14.36
CA PHE A 40 -20.29 -18.67 14.23
C PHE A 40 -20.07 -19.38 15.57
N PRO A 41 -19.98 -20.73 15.60
CA PRO A 41 -19.69 -21.50 16.80
C PRO A 41 -18.20 -21.40 17.20
N LEU A 42 -17.67 -20.18 17.20
CA LEU A 42 -16.32 -19.83 17.59
C LEU A 42 -16.41 -19.07 18.92
N LEU A 43 -15.71 -19.55 19.95
CA LEU A 43 -15.65 -18.89 21.28
C LEU A 43 -17.01 -18.54 21.91
N GLY A 44 -18.01 -19.42 21.77
CA GLY A 44 -19.29 -19.28 22.46
C GLY A 44 -20.40 -18.56 21.67
N ASP A 45 -20.43 -18.76 20.36
CA ASP A 45 -21.46 -18.26 19.43
C ASP A 45 -21.38 -16.75 19.14
N LEU A 46 -20.29 -16.35 18.48
CA LEU A 46 -20.02 -14.96 18.12
C LEU A 46 -20.69 -14.59 16.79
N GLY A 47 -21.33 -13.42 16.75
CA GLY A 47 -21.88 -12.85 15.52
C GLY A 47 -20.78 -12.31 14.60
N GLY A 48 -21.00 -12.35 13.28
CA GLY A 48 -20.06 -11.84 12.26
C GLY A 48 -19.68 -10.38 12.47
N ILE A 49 -20.65 -9.52 12.80
CA ILE A 49 -20.39 -8.12 13.15
C ILE A 49 -19.50 -7.99 14.39
N GLN A 50 -19.67 -8.87 15.39
CA GLN A 50 -18.82 -8.87 16.58
C GLN A 50 -17.39 -9.29 16.25
N ILE A 51 -17.21 -10.29 15.38
CA ILE A 51 -15.89 -10.72 14.90
C ILE A 51 -15.18 -9.58 14.17
N LEU A 52 -15.88 -8.89 13.26
CA LEU A 52 -15.34 -7.72 12.56
C LEU A 52 -15.01 -6.57 13.54
N GLY A 53 -15.85 -6.36 14.54
CA GLY A 53 -15.60 -5.41 15.64
C GLY A 53 -14.35 -5.75 16.45
N PHE A 54 -14.13 -7.03 16.79
CA PHE A 54 -12.89 -7.48 17.40
C PHE A 54 -11.68 -7.24 16.49
N GLY A 55 -11.85 -7.44 15.17
CA GLY A 55 -10.83 -7.11 14.16
C GLY A 55 -10.41 -5.64 14.22
N ILE A 56 -11.36 -4.71 14.30
CA ILE A 56 -11.06 -3.27 14.48
C ILE A 56 -10.28 -3.04 15.78
N VAL A 57 -10.70 -3.64 16.89
CA VAL A 57 -9.99 -3.47 18.18
C VAL A 57 -8.55 -3.96 18.09
N VAL A 58 -8.31 -5.12 17.46
CA VAL A 58 -6.96 -5.66 17.25
C VAL A 58 -6.13 -4.73 16.37
N ALA A 59 -6.70 -4.22 15.28
CA ALA A 59 -6.03 -3.29 14.39
C ALA A 59 -5.68 -1.96 15.09
N LEU A 60 -6.60 -1.40 15.88
CA LEU A 60 -6.33 -0.20 16.68
C LEU A 60 -5.22 -0.44 17.72
N CYS A 61 -5.19 -1.60 18.36
CA CYS A 61 -4.08 -2.00 19.24
C CYS A 61 -2.75 -2.09 18.48
N GLY A 62 -2.77 -2.61 17.25
CA GLY A 62 -1.59 -2.65 16.36
C GLY A 62 -1.10 -1.26 15.98
N ILE A 63 -2.00 -0.34 15.60
CA ILE A 63 -1.66 1.06 15.34
C ILE A 63 -1.05 1.70 16.60
N ALA A 64 -1.65 1.49 17.77
CA ALA A 64 -1.12 2.01 19.03
C ALA A 64 0.28 1.44 19.34
N PHE A 65 0.51 0.16 19.07
CA PHE A 65 1.82 -0.47 19.20
C PHE A 65 2.85 0.18 18.26
N GLY A 66 2.52 0.37 16.98
CA GLY A 66 3.41 1.06 16.04
C GLY A 66 3.70 2.49 16.46
N LEU A 67 2.68 3.26 16.90
CA LEU A 67 2.88 4.62 17.41
C LEU A 67 3.75 4.64 18.68
N LYS A 68 3.64 3.62 19.53
CA LYS A 68 4.51 3.48 20.71
C LYS A 68 5.96 3.26 20.30
N GLU A 69 6.23 2.37 19.35
CA GLU A 69 7.58 2.13 18.83
C GLU A 69 8.14 3.37 18.12
N PHE A 70 7.31 4.07 17.32
CA PHE A 70 7.65 5.37 16.74
C PHE A 70 8.09 6.38 17.81
N MET A 71 7.32 6.50 18.89
CA MET A 71 7.64 7.40 19.99
C MET A 71 8.92 6.97 20.73
N GLY A 72 9.10 5.66 20.90
CA GLY A 72 10.31 5.06 21.46
C GLY A 72 11.55 5.48 20.67
N ILE A 73 11.56 5.28 19.35
CA ILE A 73 12.68 5.62 18.47
C ILE A 73 12.91 7.14 18.43
N LYS A 74 11.84 7.94 18.35
CA LYS A 74 11.93 9.40 18.36
C LYS A 74 12.68 9.93 19.59
N ASN A 75 12.41 9.32 20.75
CA ASN A 75 12.94 9.73 22.06
C ASN A 75 14.33 9.17 22.38
N LEU A 76 14.90 8.30 21.55
CA LEU A 76 16.27 7.84 21.72
C LEU A 76 17.27 9.01 21.60
N PRO A 77 18.39 8.96 22.35
CA PRO A 77 19.40 10.00 22.30
C PRO A 77 20.08 10.06 20.93
N VAL A 78 20.47 11.27 20.52
CA VAL A 78 21.16 11.51 19.25
C VAL A 78 22.05 12.74 19.38
N HIS A 79 23.22 12.71 18.74
CA HIS A 79 24.11 13.87 18.67
C HIS A 79 23.50 15.01 17.82
N LYS A 80 23.80 16.27 18.17
CA LYS A 80 23.23 17.45 17.51
C LYS A 80 23.49 17.45 15.99
N SER A 81 24.72 17.20 15.56
CA SER A 81 25.07 17.18 14.13
C SER A 81 24.35 16.07 13.35
N MET A 82 24.22 14.87 13.93
CA MET A 82 23.50 13.76 13.28
C MET A 82 22.00 14.04 13.16
N ARG A 83 21.43 14.75 14.14
CA ARG A 83 20.05 15.22 14.09
C ARG A 83 19.86 16.25 12.98
N GLU A 84 20.74 17.24 12.87
CA GLU A 84 20.69 18.28 11.84
C GLU A 84 20.72 17.69 10.42
N VAL A 85 21.57 16.68 10.18
CA VAL A 85 21.60 15.98 8.88
C VAL A 85 20.31 15.20 8.62
N SER A 86 19.78 14.49 9.60
CA SER A 86 18.52 13.75 9.48
C SER A 86 17.31 14.67 9.23
N ASP A 87 17.27 15.84 9.88
CA ASP A 87 16.22 16.83 9.65
C ASP A 87 16.35 17.48 8.26
N LEU A 88 17.58 17.69 7.77
CA LEU A 88 17.82 18.15 6.39
C LEU A 88 17.34 17.14 5.34
N ILE A 89 17.64 15.85 5.55
CA ILE A 89 17.12 14.76 4.71
C ILE A 89 15.59 14.76 4.75
N TYR A 90 14.99 14.89 5.95
CA TYR A 90 13.54 14.91 6.09
C TYR A 90 12.86 16.07 5.36
N GLU A 91 13.40 17.30 5.44
CA GLU A 91 12.84 18.44 4.68
C GLU A 91 12.92 18.22 3.15
N THR A 92 13.97 17.54 2.70
CA THR A 92 14.10 17.16 1.28
C THR A 92 13.08 16.08 0.91
N CYS A 93 12.90 15.03 1.73
CA CYS A 93 11.87 14.01 1.53
C CYS A 93 10.46 14.60 1.55
N LYS A 94 10.19 15.58 2.42
CA LYS A 94 8.90 16.28 2.48
C LYS A 94 8.63 17.05 1.19
N THR A 95 9.63 17.74 0.66
CA THR A 95 9.51 18.42 -0.64
C THR A 95 9.23 17.41 -1.75
N TYR A 96 9.98 16.31 -1.79
CA TYR A 96 9.74 15.20 -2.71
C TYR A 96 8.31 14.66 -2.62
N MET A 97 7.81 14.38 -1.42
CA MET A 97 6.46 13.85 -1.24
C MET A 97 5.36 14.83 -1.64
N ILE A 98 5.58 16.15 -1.48
CA ILE A 98 4.65 17.17 -1.99
C ILE A 98 4.59 17.14 -3.51
N GLU A 99 5.74 17.03 -4.19
CA GLU A 99 5.77 16.91 -5.65
C GLU A 99 5.15 15.59 -6.13
N GLN A 100 5.37 14.48 -5.42
CA GLN A 100 4.68 13.22 -5.67
C GLN A 100 3.16 13.36 -5.50
N GLY A 101 2.70 14.04 -4.45
CA GLY A 101 1.28 14.30 -4.24
C GLY A 101 0.64 15.08 -5.40
N LYS A 102 1.34 16.09 -5.94
CA LYS A 102 0.87 16.82 -7.13
C LYS A 102 0.78 15.92 -8.36
N LEU A 103 1.76 15.05 -8.56
CA LEU A 103 1.75 14.08 -9.66
C LEU A 103 0.58 13.09 -9.50
N LEU A 104 0.37 12.56 -8.29
CA LEU A 104 -0.73 11.65 -7.98
C LEU A 104 -2.09 12.29 -8.27
N LEU A 105 -2.28 13.58 -7.98
CA LEU A 105 -3.52 14.29 -8.34
C LEU A 105 -3.76 14.34 -9.84
N VAL A 106 -2.71 14.55 -10.65
CA VAL A 106 -2.82 14.54 -12.11
C VAL A 106 -3.13 13.14 -12.63
N LEU A 107 -2.47 12.12 -12.08
CA LEU A 107 -2.73 10.72 -12.44
C LEU A 107 -4.15 10.30 -12.05
N GLU A 108 -4.61 10.69 -10.86
CA GLU A 108 -5.96 10.42 -10.39
C GLU A 108 -6.99 11.10 -11.28
N ALA A 109 -6.76 12.34 -11.74
CA ALA A 109 -7.67 12.98 -12.69
C ALA A 109 -7.78 12.18 -14.01
N CYS A 110 -6.68 11.63 -14.51
CA CYS A 110 -6.68 10.77 -15.69
C CYS A 110 -7.44 9.46 -15.45
N ILE A 111 -7.20 8.79 -14.31
CA ILE A 111 -7.87 7.55 -13.94
C ILE A 111 -9.36 7.78 -13.67
N ALA A 112 -9.73 8.91 -13.05
CA ALA A 112 -11.12 9.30 -12.84
C ALA A 112 -11.88 9.44 -14.15
N LEU A 113 -11.27 10.02 -15.19
CA LEU A 113 -11.86 10.06 -16.54
C LEU A 113 -12.08 8.65 -17.11
N CYS A 114 -11.13 7.74 -16.92
CA CYS A 114 -11.27 6.34 -17.30
C CYS A 114 -12.39 5.63 -16.52
N ILE A 115 -12.49 5.86 -15.20
CA ILE A 115 -13.53 5.32 -14.33
C ILE A 115 -14.92 5.79 -14.81
N VAL A 116 -15.09 7.09 -15.05
CA VAL A 116 -16.36 7.65 -15.55
C VAL A 116 -16.68 7.11 -16.94
N GLY A 117 -15.68 7.03 -17.83
CA GLY A 117 -15.80 6.46 -19.17
C GLY A 117 -16.30 5.00 -19.14
N TYR A 118 -15.64 4.17 -18.35
CA TYR A 118 -15.90 2.73 -18.29
C TYR A 118 -17.15 2.40 -17.46
N PHE A 119 -17.20 2.81 -16.19
CA PHE A 119 -18.30 2.46 -15.30
C PHE A 119 -19.56 3.29 -15.60
N GLY A 120 -19.41 4.57 -15.91
CA GLY A 120 -20.55 5.44 -16.20
C GLY A 120 -21.20 5.16 -17.56
N PHE A 121 -20.42 5.17 -18.64
CA PHE A 121 -20.98 5.06 -20.00
C PHE A 121 -21.05 3.63 -20.54
N LEU A 122 -20.03 2.81 -20.30
CA LEU A 122 -19.94 1.46 -20.86
C LEU A 122 -20.74 0.44 -20.06
N MET A 123 -20.59 0.45 -18.73
CA MET A 123 -21.33 -0.43 -17.82
C MET A 123 -22.72 0.12 -17.45
N GLY A 124 -22.99 1.40 -17.76
CA GLY A 124 -24.28 2.03 -17.48
C GLY A 124 -24.60 2.19 -15.99
N PHE A 125 -23.58 2.29 -15.13
CA PHE A 125 -23.81 2.48 -13.70
C PHE A 125 -24.43 3.85 -13.41
N GLY A 126 -25.30 3.89 -12.40
CA GLY A 126 -25.86 5.14 -11.89
C GLY A 126 -24.76 6.06 -11.36
N PHE A 127 -25.00 7.37 -11.43
CA PHE A 127 -24.07 8.41 -10.97
C PHE A 127 -23.57 8.17 -9.53
N GLU A 128 -24.45 7.71 -8.63
CA GLU A 128 -24.11 7.43 -7.24
C GLU A 128 -23.03 6.33 -7.09
N ARG A 129 -23.13 5.23 -7.85
CA ARG A 129 -22.13 4.16 -7.83
C ARG A 129 -20.78 4.62 -8.37
N VAL A 130 -20.77 5.37 -9.47
CA VAL A 130 -19.53 5.91 -10.05
C VAL A 130 -18.88 6.90 -9.08
N ALA A 131 -19.67 7.75 -8.42
CA ALA A 131 -19.17 8.67 -7.40
C ALA A 131 -18.54 7.93 -6.22
N LEU A 132 -19.13 6.82 -5.76
CA LEU A 132 -18.53 5.97 -4.72
C LEU A 132 -17.17 5.39 -5.16
N ILE A 133 -17.07 4.84 -6.38
CA ILE A 133 -15.80 4.31 -6.90
C ILE A 133 -14.70 5.40 -6.86
N LEU A 134 -15.03 6.62 -7.31
CA LEU A 134 -14.09 7.75 -7.31
C LEU A 134 -13.66 8.14 -5.88
N VAL A 135 -14.60 8.26 -4.95
CA VAL A 135 -14.30 8.63 -3.56
C VAL A 135 -13.40 7.59 -2.91
N TRP A 136 -13.69 6.30 -3.10
CA TRP A 136 -12.88 5.23 -2.54
C TRP A 136 -11.52 5.10 -3.23
N SER A 137 -11.40 5.47 -4.50
CA SER A 137 -10.10 5.57 -5.19
C SER A 137 -9.21 6.65 -4.58
N VAL A 138 -9.77 7.83 -4.33
CA VAL A 138 -9.04 8.89 -3.61
C VAL A 138 -8.65 8.44 -2.20
N LEU A 139 -9.52 7.74 -1.48
CA LEU A 139 -9.20 7.21 -0.15
C LEU A 139 -8.06 6.19 -0.20
N GLY A 140 -8.02 5.31 -1.21
CA GLY A 140 -6.94 4.36 -1.42
C GLY A 140 -5.59 5.06 -1.64
N ILE A 141 -5.55 6.07 -2.51
CA ILE A 141 -4.35 6.90 -2.73
C ILE A 141 -3.90 7.57 -1.44
N LEU A 142 -4.84 8.15 -0.69
CA LEU A 142 -4.55 8.80 0.59
C LEU A 142 -4.02 7.82 1.63
N GLY A 143 -4.53 6.58 1.65
CA GLY A 143 -4.02 5.49 2.49
C GLY A 143 -2.53 5.22 2.21
N SER A 144 -2.21 4.84 0.97
CA SER A 144 -0.84 4.59 0.51
C SER A 144 0.10 5.78 0.80
N PHE A 145 -0.35 7.00 0.49
CA PHE A 145 0.43 8.21 0.69
C PHE A 145 0.69 8.52 2.17
N SER A 146 -0.32 8.32 3.04
CA SER A 146 -0.22 8.58 4.48
C SER A 146 0.74 7.62 5.16
N VAL A 147 0.64 6.32 4.83
CA VAL A 147 1.54 5.30 5.38
C VAL A 147 2.97 5.51 4.87
N ALA A 148 3.16 5.85 3.60
CA ALA A 148 4.47 6.20 3.05
C ALA A 148 5.11 7.40 3.79
N TRP A 149 4.33 8.45 4.05
CA TRP A 149 4.82 9.62 4.79
C TRP A 149 5.20 9.29 6.24
N PHE A 150 4.39 8.45 6.90
CA PHE A 150 4.71 7.91 8.23
C PHE A 150 6.04 7.15 8.21
N GLY A 151 6.25 6.29 7.21
CA GLY A 151 7.48 5.54 7.00
C GLY A 151 8.71 6.42 6.87
N ILE A 152 8.67 7.44 6.00
CA ILE A 152 9.78 8.41 5.85
C ILE A 152 10.13 9.05 7.19
N ARG A 153 9.12 9.52 7.93
CA ARG A 153 9.40 10.23 9.18
C ARG A 153 10.02 9.30 10.22
N LEU A 154 9.54 8.06 10.29
CA LEU A 154 10.14 7.09 11.21
C LEU A 154 11.57 6.71 10.81
N ASN A 155 11.82 6.48 9.52
CA ASN A 155 13.14 6.11 9.02
C ASN A 155 14.16 7.25 9.21
N THR A 156 13.79 8.49 8.90
CA THR A 156 14.68 9.63 9.15
C THR A 156 15.08 9.75 10.63
N TYR A 157 14.17 9.50 11.57
CA TYR A 157 14.54 9.38 12.98
C TYR A 157 15.48 8.19 13.20
N ALA A 158 15.07 6.98 12.82
CA ALA A 158 15.84 5.75 13.04
C ALA A 158 17.28 5.88 12.52
N ASN A 159 17.50 6.42 11.32
CA ASN A 159 18.81 6.59 10.69
C ASN A 159 19.80 7.30 11.61
N SER A 160 19.46 8.50 12.09
CA SER A 160 20.35 9.28 12.97
C SER A 160 20.59 8.62 14.33
N ARG A 161 19.59 7.91 14.88
CA ARG A 161 19.70 7.22 16.18
C ARG A 161 20.55 5.96 16.06
N THR A 162 20.45 5.25 14.95
CA THR A 162 21.30 4.11 14.61
C THR A 162 22.76 4.55 14.44
N SER A 163 23.01 5.64 13.70
CA SER A 163 24.36 6.21 13.56
C SER A 163 24.95 6.69 14.88
N PHE A 164 24.13 7.25 15.78
CA PHE A 164 24.62 7.64 17.10
C PHE A 164 24.93 6.42 17.99
N SER A 165 24.08 5.40 17.93
CA SER A 165 24.26 4.18 18.72
C SER A 165 25.48 3.36 18.29
N SER A 166 25.88 3.45 17.02
CA SER A 166 27.08 2.76 16.50
C SER A 166 28.38 3.28 17.11
N LEU A 167 28.42 4.54 17.57
CA LEU A 167 29.57 5.11 18.28
C LEU A 167 29.89 4.38 19.58
N GLY A 168 28.89 3.71 20.18
CA GLY A 168 29.07 2.89 21.38
C GLY A 168 29.78 1.55 21.12
N GLY A 169 30.05 1.20 19.85
CA GLY A 169 30.75 -0.04 19.47
C GLY A 169 29.98 -1.33 19.77
N LYS A 170 28.69 -1.25 20.11
CA LYS A 170 27.84 -2.40 20.42
C LYS A 170 26.99 -2.76 19.20
N PRO A 171 26.99 -4.02 18.74
CA PRO A 171 26.26 -4.40 17.54
C PRO A 171 24.74 -4.44 17.72
N TYR A 172 24.25 -4.82 18.91
CA TYR A 172 22.81 -5.04 19.13
C TYR A 172 21.95 -3.78 18.90
N PRO A 173 22.26 -2.60 19.47
CA PRO A 173 21.46 -1.39 19.22
C PRO A 173 21.43 -0.95 17.76
N VAL A 174 22.52 -1.18 17.02
CA VAL A 174 22.63 -0.82 15.60
C VAL A 174 21.69 -1.65 14.73
N MET A 175 21.36 -2.87 15.17
CA MET A 175 20.38 -3.74 14.52
C MET A 175 18.96 -3.55 15.06
N ASP A 176 18.80 -3.38 16.37
CA ASP A 176 17.50 -3.31 17.05
C ASP A 176 16.68 -2.07 16.65
N ILE A 177 17.32 -0.91 16.50
CA ILE A 177 16.66 0.35 16.12
C ILE A 177 15.99 0.26 14.73
N PRO A 178 16.70 -0.10 13.65
CA PRO A 178 16.07 -0.22 12.33
C PRO A 178 15.05 -1.36 12.28
N LEU A 179 15.26 -2.46 13.04
CA LEU A 179 14.28 -3.55 13.12
C LEU A 179 12.95 -3.06 13.74
N LYS A 180 13.01 -2.30 14.84
CA LYS A 180 11.82 -1.68 15.46
C LYS A 180 11.16 -0.67 14.56
N ALA A 181 11.95 0.10 13.80
CA ALA A 181 11.42 1.05 12.81
C ALA A 181 10.60 0.30 11.75
N GLY A 182 11.19 -0.72 11.12
CA GLY A 182 10.52 -1.55 10.11
C GLY A 182 9.28 -2.25 10.66
N MET A 183 9.36 -2.82 11.86
CA MET A 183 8.22 -3.44 12.54
C MET A 183 7.08 -2.44 12.78
N SER A 184 7.40 -1.22 13.22
CA SER A 184 6.39 -0.18 13.42
C SER A 184 5.71 0.23 12.11
N ILE A 185 6.46 0.38 11.01
CA ILE A 185 5.90 0.71 9.70
C ILE A 185 4.98 -0.42 9.24
N GLY A 186 5.46 -1.66 9.31
CA GLY A 186 4.73 -2.87 8.91
C GLY A 186 3.44 -3.10 9.68
N VAL A 187 3.44 -2.92 11.01
CA VAL A 187 2.21 -3.10 11.80
C VAL A 187 1.21 -1.98 11.50
N VAL A 188 1.66 -0.72 11.40
CA VAL A 188 0.76 0.41 11.12
C VAL A 188 0.12 0.27 9.74
N LEU A 189 0.88 -0.09 8.70
CA LEU A 189 0.34 -0.20 7.35
C LEU A 189 -0.75 -1.28 7.27
N ILE A 190 -0.49 -2.48 7.81
CA ILE A 190 -1.45 -3.59 7.80
C ILE A 190 -2.70 -3.23 8.62
N CYS A 191 -2.52 -2.55 9.75
CA CYS A 191 -3.66 -2.21 10.61
C CYS A 191 -4.52 -1.09 10.03
N VAL A 192 -3.92 -0.08 9.39
CA VAL A 192 -4.68 0.96 8.67
C VAL A 192 -5.50 0.32 7.55
N GLU A 193 -4.88 -0.59 6.81
CA GLU A 193 -5.51 -1.34 5.73
C GLU A 193 -6.72 -2.14 6.22
N LEU A 194 -6.51 -2.97 7.25
CA LEU A 194 -7.58 -3.77 7.86
C LEU A 194 -8.72 -2.90 8.40
N VAL A 195 -8.41 -1.74 9.00
CA VAL A 195 -9.44 -0.82 9.46
C VAL A 195 -10.28 -0.33 8.29
N LEU A 196 -9.65 0.12 7.19
CA LEU A 196 -10.37 0.63 6.02
C LEU A 196 -11.23 -0.46 5.39
N MET A 197 -10.69 -1.66 5.19
CA MET A 197 -11.45 -2.80 4.67
C MET A 197 -12.66 -3.17 5.53
N ILE A 198 -12.48 -3.28 6.86
CA ILE A 198 -13.58 -3.62 7.76
C ILE A 198 -14.62 -2.50 7.81
N LEU A 199 -14.19 -1.23 7.73
CA LEU A 199 -15.12 -0.11 7.64
C LEU A 199 -15.96 -0.14 6.36
N ILE A 200 -15.39 -0.55 5.22
CA ILE A 200 -16.17 -0.79 3.99
C ILE A 200 -17.24 -1.85 4.26
N MET A 201 -16.88 -2.96 4.90
CA MET A 201 -17.82 -4.06 5.16
C MET A 201 -18.92 -3.70 6.16
N LEU A 202 -18.62 -2.86 7.17
CA LEU A 202 -19.56 -2.55 8.26
C LEU A 202 -20.44 -1.31 7.99
N LEU A 203 -19.91 -0.30 7.30
CA LEU A 203 -20.57 1.00 7.16
C LEU A 203 -21.22 1.22 5.80
N VAL A 204 -20.78 0.50 4.76
CA VAL A 204 -21.34 0.61 3.41
C VAL A 204 -22.44 -0.42 3.23
N SER A 205 -23.48 -0.06 2.49
CA SER A 205 -24.55 -1.00 2.14
C SER A 205 -23.99 -2.19 1.35
N PRO A 206 -24.48 -3.42 1.58
CA PRO A 206 -23.97 -4.62 0.93
C PRO A 206 -23.90 -4.55 -0.60
N GLU A 207 -24.85 -3.85 -1.23
CA GLU A 207 -24.97 -3.70 -2.69
C GLU A 207 -24.03 -2.63 -3.29
N ALA A 208 -23.40 -1.82 -2.44
CA ALA A 208 -22.46 -0.76 -2.84
C ALA A 208 -21.01 -1.10 -2.46
N ALA A 209 -20.80 -2.07 -1.57
CA ALA A 209 -19.49 -2.49 -1.10
C ALA A 209 -18.56 -2.95 -2.23
N GLY A 210 -19.05 -3.69 -3.24
CA GLY A 210 -18.27 -4.07 -4.41
C GLY A 210 -17.68 -2.88 -5.17
N SER A 211 -18.48 -1.83 -5.39
CA SER A 211 -18.03 -0.58 -6.00
C SER A 211 -16.97 0.14 -5.15
N CYS A 212 -17.11 0.08 -3.82
CA CYS A 212 -16.14 0.69 -2.91
C CYS A 212 -14.80 -0.06 -2.93
N PHE A 213 -14.82 -1.40 -2.89
CA PHE A 213 -13.62 -2.22 -2.97
C PHE A 213 -12.86 -2.03 -4.29
N ILE A 214 -13.56 -1.93 -5.42
CA ILE A 214 -12.92 -1.63 -6.71
C ILE A 214 -12.27 -0.25 -6.70
N GLY A 215 -13.02 0.77 -6.26
CA GLY A 215 -12.49 2.13 -6.19
C GLY A 215 -11.22 2.17 -5.36
N PHE A 216 -11.29 1.60 -4.17
CA PHE A 216 -10.20 1.46 -3.22
C PHE A 216 -8.98 0.75 -3.84
N ALA A 217 -9.17 -0.46 -4.39
CA ALA A 217 -8.10 -1.21 -5.06
C ALA A 217 -7.45 -0.43 -6.22
N ILE A 218 -8.24 0.23 -7.07
CA ILE A 218 -7.71 1.08 -8.15
C ILE A 218 -6.83 2.21 -7.59
N GLY A 219 -7.32 2.88 -6.54
CA GLY A 219 -6.62 4.00 -5.93
C GLY A 219 -5.29 3.58 -5.28
N GLU A 220 -5.31 2.51 -4.52
CA GLU A 220 -4.11 1.98 -3.85
C GLU A 220 -3.07 1.50 -4.85
N SER A 221 -3.49 0.76 -5.88
CA SER A 221 -2.61 0.32 -6.96
C SER A 221 -2.01 1.49 -7.74
N LEU A 222 -2.78 2.55 -8.00
CA LEU A 222 -2.25 3.77 -8.61
C LEU A 222 -1.21 4.45 -7.71
N GLY A 223 -1.55 4.66 -6.44
CA GLY A 223 -0.67 5.29 -5.45
C GLY A 223 0.63 4.52 -5.29
N ALA A 224 0.56 3.21 -5.05
CA ALA A 224 1.71 2.34 -4.87
C ALA A 224 2.60 2.29 -6.11
N SER A 225 2.02 2.09 -7.30
CA SER A 225 2.77 2.04 -8.55
C SER A 225 3.54 3.34 -8.81
N ALA A 226 2.86 4.50 -8.66
CA ALA A 226 3.48 5.79 -8.90
C ALA A 226 4.59 6.09 -7.89
N LEU A 227 4.32 5.89 -6.58
CA LEU A 227 5.30 6.12 -5.52
C LEU A 227 6.52 5.21 -5.65
N ARG A 228 6.32 3.92 -5.98
CA ARG A 228 7.41 2.95 -6.17
C ARG A 228 8.26 3.27 -7.39
N VAL A 229 7.64 3.57 -8.54
CA VAL A 229 8.37 3.85 -9.78
C VAL A 229 9.11 5.18 -9.66
N CYS A 230 8.44 6.25 -9.22
CA CYS A 230 9.08 7.56 -9.09
C CYS A 230 10.16 7.57 -8.01
N GLY A 231 9.92 6.92 -6.88
CA GLY A 231 10.90 6.73 -5.81
C GLY A 231 12.12 5.92 -6.29
N GLY A 232 11.89 4.82 -6.99
CA GLY A 232 12.94 3.98 -7.58
C GLY A 232 13.80 4.72 -8.61
N ILE A 233 13.18 5.56 -9.45
CA ILE A 233 13.92 6.41 -10.40
C ILE A 233 14.76 7.45 -9.63
N PHE A 234 14.15 8.14 -8.67
CA PHE A 234 14.83 9.17 -7.90
C PHE A 234 16.04 8.60 -7.14
N THR A 235 15.86 7.49 -6.42
CA THR A 235 16.94 6.88 -5.65
C THR A 235 18.07 6.39 -6.54
N LYS A 236 17.78 5.74 -7.67
CA LYS A 236 18.85 5.19 -8.52
C LYS A 236 19.63 6.27 -9.26
N ILE A 237 18.97 7.36 -9.67
CA ILE A 237 19.67 8.50 -10.27
C ILE A 237 20.56 9.20 -9.23
N ALA A 238 20.05 9.39 -8.01
CA ALA A 238 20.79 10.04 -6.94
C ALA A 238 22.02 9.21 -6.50
N ASP A 239 21.83 7.91 -6.28
CA ASP A 239 22.85 6.91 -5.94
C ASP A 239 23.96 6.91 -7.00
N ILE A 240 23.63 6.60 -8.27
CA ILE A 240 24.62 6.59 -9.37
C ILE A 240 25.33 7.94 -9.52
N GLY A 241 24.59 9.05 -9.41
CA GLY A 241 25.14 10.39 -9.52
C GLY A 241 26.15 10.71 -8.41
N SER A 242 25.78 10.38 -7.16
CA SER A 242 26.62 10.56 -5.96
C SER A 242 27.87 9.69 -6.03
N ASP A 243 27.72 8.42 -6.40
CA ASP A 243 28.80 7.44 -6.38
C ASP A 243 29.84 7.69 -7.50
N LEU A 244 29.39 8.13 -8.68
CA LEU A 244 30.29 8.55 -9.76
C LEU A 244 31.17 9.74 -9.35
N MET A 245 30.63 10.70 -8.57
CA MET A 245 31.41 11.81 -8.05
C MET A 245 32.51 11.35 -7.10
N LYS A 246 32.27 10.29 -6.30
CA LYS A 246 33.30 9.68 -5.44
C LYS A 246 34.51 9.21 -6.24
N ILE A 247 34.30 8.61 -7.41
CA ILE A 247 35.36 8.14 -8.30
C ILE A 247 36.10 9.33 -8.92
N VAL A 248 35.37 10.31 -9.45
CA VAL A 248 35.94 11.47 -10.15
C VAL A 248 36.77 12.33 -9.22
N PHE A 249 36.25 12.65 -8.04
CA PHE A 249 36.91 13.52 -7.07
C PHE A 249 37.81 12.78 -6.08
N LYS A 250 37.87 11.44 -6.15
CA LYS A 250 38.66 10.57 -5.25
C LYS A 250 38.36 10.84 -3.77
N ILE A 251 37.08 11.02 -3.46
CA ILE A 251 36.57 11.21 -2.09
C ILE A 251 35.95 9.91 -1.58
N LYS A 252 35.62 9.87 -0.28
CA LYS A 252 34.93 8.72 0.30
C LYS A 252 33.46 8.68 -0.14
N GLU A 253 32.85 7.51 0.00
CA GLU A 253 31.40 7.36 -0.06
C GLU A 253 30.75 8.15 1.08
N ASP A 254 29.59 8.75 0.80
CA ASP A 254 28.86 9.61 1.73
C ASP A 254 29.67 10.78 2.32
N ASP A 255 30.68 11.25 1.60
CA ASP A 255 31.49 12.38 2.03
C ASP A 255 30.65 13.67 2.01
N ALA A 256 30.63 14.41 3.12
CA ALA A 256 29.84 15.64 3.25
C ALA A 256 30.18 16.75 2.24
N ARG A 257 31.31 16.64 1.53
CA ARG A 257 31.70 17.56 0.44
C ARG A 257 31.00 17.24 -0.89
N ASN A 258 30.43 16.04 -1.01
CA ASN A 258 29.70 15.61 -2.20
C ASN A 258 28.25 16.17 -2.14
N PRO A 259 27.86 17.05 -3.07
CA PRO A 259 26.51 17.61 -3.08
C PRO A 259 25.42 16.55 -3.36
N GLY A 260 25.77 15.39 -3.91
CA GLY A 260 24.85 14.31 -4.22
C GLY A 260 24.34 13.52 -3.01
N VAL A 261 25.07 13.54 -1.88
CA VAL A 261 24.81 12.64 -0.74
C VAL A 261 23.46 12.90 -0.07
N ILE A 262 23.01 14.15 0.01
CA ILE A 262 21.68 14.45 0.56
C ILE A 262 20.57 13.91 -0.36
N ALA A 263 20.76 13.99 -1.68
CA ALA A 263 19.81 13.44 -2.63
C ALA A 263 19.80 11.91 -2.58
N ASP A 264 20.96 11.29 -2.40
CA ASP A 264 21.13 9.85 -2.26
C ASP A 264 20.39 9.32 -1.02
N CYS A 265 20.70 9.86 0.17
CA CYS A 265 20.01 9.52 1.41
C CYS A 265 18.51 9.85 1.36
N THR A 266 18.12 10.91 0.64
CA THR A 266 16.69 11.21 0.40
C THR A 266 16.07 10.10 -0.45
N GLY A 267 16.80 9.63 -1.46
CA GLY A 267 16.45 8.52 -2.32
C GLY A 267 16.22 7.23 -1.56
N ASP A 268 17.08 6.87 -0.62
CA ASP A 268 16.87 5.68 0.21
C ASP A 268 15.53 5.73 0.98
N ASN A 269 15.15 6.91 1.45
CA ASN A 269 13.87 7.10 2.14
C ASN A 269 12.69 7.16 1.15
N ALA A 270 12.88 7.77 -0.02
CA ALA A 270 11.83 8.02 -1.01
C ALA A 270 11.58 6.84 -1.97
N GLY A 271 12.57 6.01 -2.22
CA GLY A 271 12.51 4.83 -3.09
C GLY A 271 12.45 3.57 -2.26
N ASP A 272 13.51 3.30 -1.51
CA ASP A 272 13.72 2.02 -0.83
C ASP A 272 12.87 1.86 0.44
N SER A 273 12.27 2.95 0.95
CA SER A 273 11.27 2.90 2.01
C SER A 273 9.85 3.17 1.53
N VAL A 274 9.58 4.33 0.91
CA VAL A 274 8.21 4.69 0.48
C VAL A 274 7.64 3.69 -0.52
N GLY A 275 8.44 3.27 -1.50
CA GLY A 275 8.01 2.33 -2.53
C GLY A 275 7.52 1.01 -1.90
N PRO A 276 8.36 0.27 -1.17
CA PRO A 276 7.95 -0.97 -0.49
C PRO A 276 6.85 -0.79 0.54
N THR A 277 6.75 0.37 1.18
CA THR A 277 5.67 0.65 2.16
C THR A 277 4.31 0.79 1.46
N ALA A 278 4.26 1.57 0.37
CA ALA A 278 3.03 1.74 -0.42
C ALA A 278 2.66 0.45 -1.18
N ASP A 279 3.66 -0.26 -1.71
CA ASP A 279 3.52 -1.59 -2.33
C ASP A 279 2.98 -2.62 -1.33
N GLY A 280 3.48 -2.60 -0.10
CA GLY A 280 2.97 -3.45 0.97
C GLY A 280 1.50 -3.16 1.29
N PHE A 281 1.15 -1.88 1.44
CA PHE A 281 -0.23 -1.45 1.70
C PHE A 281 -1.19 -1.94 0.61
N GLU A 282 -0.85 -1.69 -0.65
CA GLU A 282 -1.59 -2.17 -1.82
C GLU A 282 -1.70 -3.70 -1.87
N THR A 283 -0.60 -4.41 -1.60
CA THR A 283 -0.61 -5.86 -1.64
C THR A 283 -1.60 -6.41 -0.61
N TYR A 284 -1.64 -5.89 0.61
CA TYR A 284 -2.59 -6.34 1.62
C TYR A 284 -4.04 -5.98 1.27
N GLY A 285 -4.28 -4.77 0.76
CA GLY A 285 -5.62 -4.33 0.38
C GLY A 285 -6.19 -5.06 -0.82
N VAL A 286 -5.46 -5.06 -1.94
CA VAL A 286 -5.89 -5.72 -3.18
C VAL A 286 -6.02 -7.23 -3.01
N THR A 287 -5.11 -7.89 -2.28
CA THR A 287 -5.28 -9.32 -1.98
C THR A 287 -6.45 -9.58 -1.05
N GLY A 288 -6.74 -8.68 -0.11
CA GLY A 288 -7.92 -8.73 0.75
C GLY A 288 -9.21 -8.60 -0.06
N VAL A 289 -9.31 -7.62 -0.96
CA VAL A 289 -10.44 -7.44 -1.87
C VAL A 289 -10.62 -8.69 -2.74
N ALA A 290 -9.54 -9.18 -3.36
CA ALA A 290 -9.58 -10.38 -4.19
C ALA A 290 -10.04 -11.62 -3.39
N LEU A 291 -9.62 -11.76 -2.14
CA LEU A 291 -10.04 -12.85 -1.25
C LEU A 291 -11.54 -12.76 -0.93
N ILE A 292 -12.05 -11.58 -0.59
CA ILE A 292 -13.48 -11.35 -0.32
C ILE A 292 -14.31 -11.66 -1.58
N SER A 293 -13.91 -11.11 -2.72
CA SER A 293 -14.55 -11.36 -4.01
C SER A 293 -14.54 -12.85 -4.37
N PHE A 294 -13.42 -13.54 -4.17
CA PHE A 294 -13.31 -14.97 -4.41
C PHE A 294 -14.25 -15.79 -3.51
N ILE A 295 -14.28 -15.50 -2.20
CA ILE A 295 -15.15 -16.22 -1.26
C ILE A 295 -16.62 -16.04 -1.65
N ILE A 296 -17.04 -14.83 -2.00
CA ILE A 296 -18.45 -14.56 -2.32
C ILE A 296 -18.83 -15.17 -3.68
N LEU A 297 -18.03 -14.94 -4.72
CA LEU A 297 -18.36 -15.32 -6.10
C LEU A 297 -18.07 -16.80 -6.40
N ALA A 298 -16.96 -17.35 -5.90
CA ALA A 298 -16.53 -18.70 -6.26
C ALA A 298 -16.98 -19.78 -5.27
N VAL A 299 -17.04 -19.47 -3.97
CA VAL A 299 -17.50 -20.43 -2.95
C VAL A 299 -19.04 -20.47 -2.86
N GLY A 300 -19.72 -19.51 -3.50
CA GLY A 300 -21.18 -19.55 -3.65
C GLY A 300 -21.93 -19.10 -2.40
N MET A 301 -21.40 -18.13 -1.65
CA MET A 301 -22.17 -17.42 -0.61
C MET A 301 -23.24 -16.48 -1.20
N GLN A 302 -23.56 -16.60 -2.49
CA GLN A 302 -24.74 -15.97 -3.05
C GLN A 302 -25.97 -16.52 -2.33
N MET A 303 -26.63 -15.63 -1.60
CA MET A 303 -27.89 -15.91 -0.94
C MET A 303 -28.83 -16.58 -1.93
N ASN A 304 -29.35 -17.76 -1.58
CA ASN A 304 -30.59 -18.23 -2.18
C ASN A 304 -31.62 -17.13 -1.92
N SER A 305 -31.98 -16.41 -2.99
CA SER A 305 -33.14 -15.51 -3.05
C SER A 305 -34.43 -16.24 -2.68
#